data_AF-N0ARE9-F1
#
_entry.id   AF-N0ARE9-F1
#
_cell.length_a   1.000
_cell.length_b   1.000
_cell.length_c   1.000
_cell.angle_alpha   90.00
_cell.angle_beta   90.00
_cell.angle_gamma   90.00
#
_symmetry.space_group_name_H-M   'P 1'
#
loop_
_entity.id
_entity.type
_entity.pdbx_description
1 polymer ?
#
loop_
_entity_poly.entity_id
_entity_poly.type
_entity_poly.pdbx_seq_one_letter_code
_entity_poly.pdbx_strand_id
1 'polypeptide(L)'
;MKVIPLEGGIGRHHVEIHTNQLAYELAKKMHCTCSYLYAPAIVEIEELKERLMSMEDIKAVLEESKSVDTAFIGIGNPHQASTLKKIGYLQEEDLNHLREVRAVGDIGFRFFDRTGSVKGYSRN
;
A
#
# COMPACT_ATOMS: atom_id res chain seq x y z
N MET A 1 -20.67 -9.84 3.62
CA MET A 1 -19.44 -9.46 2.90
C MET A 1 -19.05 -8.06 3.34
N LYS A 2 -17.75 -7.82 3.49
CA LYS A 2 -17.21 -6.52 3.92
C LYS A 2 -15.92 -6.28 3.15
N VAL A 3 -15.72 -5.06 2.65
CA VAL A 3 -14.49 -4.67 1.95
C VAL A 3 -13.53 -4.04 2.95
N ILE A 4 -12.32 -4.58 3.04
CA ILE A 4 -11.33 -4.13 4.02
C ILE A 4 -10.10 -3.62 3.27
N PRO A 5 -9.63 -2.39 3.55
CA PRO A 5 -8.38 -1.90 2.98
C PRO A 5 -7.20 -2.72 3.51
N LEU A 6 -6.34 -3.19 2.59
CA LEU A 6 -5.14 -3.96 2.94
C LEU A 6 -3.91 -3.08 3.17
N GLU A 7 -4.02 -1.80 2.80
CA GLU A 7 -2.93 -0.83 2.86
C GLU A 7 -3.45 0.53 3.33
N GLY A 8 -2.56 1.32 3.93
CA GLY A 8 -2.85 2.68 4.34
C GLY A 8 -3.22 3.60 3.16
N GLY A 9 -3.71 4.79 3.49
CA GLY A 9 -3.98 5.84 2.53
C GLY A 9 -2.72 6.49 1.98
N ILE A 10 -2.86 7.18 0.84
CA ILE A 10 -1.78 7.98 0.26
C ILE A 10 -2.16 9.46 0.27
N GLY A 11 -1.22 10.31 0.71
CA GLY A 11 -1.25 11.78 0.59
C GLY A 11 -2.60 12.49 0.73
N ARG A 12 -2.68 13.69 0.14
CA ARG A 12 -3.93 14.47 -0.01
C ARG A 12 -4.29 14.72 -1.48
N HIS A 13 -3.44 14.25 -2.37
CA HIS A 13 -3.55 14.36 -3.83
C HIS A 13 -3.79 12.95 -4.36
N HIS A 14 -4.41 12.82 -5.54
CA HIS A 14 -4.77 11.53 -6.13
C HIS A 14 -5.79 10.72 -5.32
N VAL A 15 -6.85 11.40 -4.84
CA VAL A 15 -7.90 10.79 -4.01
C VAL A 15 -8.60 9.63 -4.74
N GLU A 16 -8.63 9.65 -6.07
CA GLU A 16 -9.19 8.61 -6.92
C GLU A 16 -8.53 7.23 -6.77
N ILE A 17 -7.27 7.19 -6.31
CA ILE A 17 -6.53 5.96 -6.01
C ILE A 17 -6.27 5.77 -4.51
N HIS A 18 -6.90 6.58 -3.65
CA HIS A 18 -6.77 6.44 -2.21
C HIS A 18 -7.47 5.17 -1.71
N THR A 19 -6.80 4.36 -0.89
CA THR A 19 -7.29 3.02 -0.50
C THR A 19 -8.69 3.03 0.12
N ASN A 20 -8.96 3.94 1.07
CA ASN A 20 -10.32 4.05 1.66
C ASN A 20 -11.38 4.47 0.63
N GLN A 21 -11.04 5.29 -0.37
CA GLN A 21 -11.96 5.69 -1.43
C GLN A 21 -12.30 4.50 -2.33
N LEU A 22 -11.29 3.71 -2.71
CA LEU A 22 -11.47 2.48 -3.50
C LEU A 22 -12.30 1.44 -2.74
N ALA A 23 -12.02 1.24 -1.45
CA ALA A 23 -12.78 0.33 -0.59
C ALA A 23 -14.25 0.74 -0.49
N TYR A 24 -14.51 2.04 -0.30
CA TYR A 24 -15.86 2.59 -0.24
C TYR A 24 -16.62 2.42 -1.57
N GLU A 25 -16.02 2.78 -2.70
CA GLU A 25 -16.66 2.65 -4.02
C GLU A 25 -16.95 1.20 -4.38
N LEU A 26 -16.05 0.27 -4.04
CA LEU A 26 -16.29 -1.16 -4.22
C LEU A 26 -17.44 -1.64 -3.34
N ALA A 27 -17.43 -1.30 -2.04
CA ALA A 27 -18.48 -1.70 -1.12
C ALA A 27 -19.86 -1.17 -1.55
N LYS A 28 -19.91 0.09 -2.02
CA LYS A 28 -21.13 0.70 -2.57
C LYS A 28 -21.66 -0.06 -3.80
N LYS A 29 -20.78 -0.39 -4.75
CA LYS A 29 -21.16 -1.16 -5.96
C LYS A 29 -21.61 -2.59 -5.63
N MET A 30 -21.07 -3.18 -4.57
CA MET A 30 -21.42 -4.52 -4.12
C MET A 30 -22.55 -4.56 -3.08
N HIS A 31 -23.13 -3.41 -2.73
CA HIS A 31 -24.16 -3.26 -1.70
C HIS A 31 -23.77 -3.88 -0.34
N CYS A 32 -22.52 -3.65 0.09
CA CYS A 32 -22.00 -4.12 1.36
C CYS A 32 -21.31 -3.00 2.16
N THR A 33 -20.73 -3.33 3.31
CA THR A 33 -20.01 -2.37 4.17
C THR A 33 -18.51 -2.39 3.89
N CYS A 34 -17.80 -1.37 4.37
CA CYS A 34 -16.33 -1.33 4.36
C CYS A 34 -15.76 -0.85 5.70
N SER A 35 -14.50 -1.19 5.95
CA SER A 35 -13.65 -0.56 6.98
C SER A 35 -12.82 0.56 6.36
N TYR A 36 -12.39 1.52 7.18
CA TYR A 36 -11.43 2.55 6.79
C TYR A 36 -10.17 2.38 7.62
N LEU A 37 -9.00 2.39 6.97
CA LEU A 37 -7.72 2.39 7.66
C LEU A 37 -7.23 3.84 7.75
N TYR A 38 -7.26 4.40 8.96
CA TYR A 38 -6.80 5.76 9.24
C TYR A 38 -5.29 5.82 9.52
N ALA A 39 -4.52 5.21 8.63
CA ALA A 39 -3.06 5.24 8.66
C ALA A 39 -2.52 5.51 7.24
N PRO A 40 -1.42 6.25 7.09
CA PRO A 40 -0.74 6.36 5.81
C PRO A 40 -0.06 5.03 5.42
N ALA A 41 0.13 4.80 4.13
CA ALA A 41 0.83 3.63 3.61
C ALA A 41 2.33 3.62 3.99
N ILE A 42 2.95 4.81 4.08
CA ILE A 42 4.34 5.03 4.46
C ILE A 42 4.41 6.14 5.50
N VAL A 43 5.30 5.97 6.48
CA VAL A 43 5.70 7.00 7.44
C VAL A 43 7.22 7.17 7.42
N GLU A 44 7.68 8.35 7.82
CA GLU A 44 9.10 8.74 7.74
C GLU A 44 9.95 8.20 8.88
N ILE A 45 9.35 7.84 10.01
CA ILE A 45 10.08 7.38 11.21
C ILE A 45 9.39 6.16 11.83
N GLU A 46 10.20 5.21 12.29
CA GLU A 46 9.73 3.97 12.92
C GLU A 46 8.90 4.25 14.18
N GLU A 47 9.26 5.25 14.99
CA GLU A 47 8.48 5.64 16.17
C GLU A 47 7.03 5.99 15.82
N LEU A 48 6.80 6.72 14.72
CA LEU A 48 5.46 7.07 14.28
C LEU A 48 4.67 5.84 13.82
N LYS A 49 5.34 4.91 13.13
CA LYS A 49 4.74 3.62 12.74
C LYS A 49 4.29 2.85 13.98
N GLU A 50 5.15 2.71 14.96
CA GLU A 50 4.84 1.99 16.21
C GLU A 50 3.65 2.64 16.94
N ARG A 51 3.65 3.97 17.06
CA ARG A 51 2.53 4.70 17.67
C ARG A 51 1.22 4.47 16.92
N LEU A 52 1.20 4.59 15.59
CA LEU A 52 0.00 4.32 14.78
C LEU A 52 -0.46 2.86 14.91
N MET A 53 0.46 1.90 14.86
CA MET A 53 0.15 0.48 14.98
C MET A 53 -0.37 0.09 16.38
N SER A 54 -0.07 0.89 17.41
CA SER A 54 -0.60 0.69 18.76
C SER A 54 -2.01 1.25 18.97
N MET A 55 -2.54 2.08 18.06
CA MET A 55 -3.89 2.59 18.17
C MET A 55 -4.91 1.48 17.89
N GLU A 56 -5.86 1.30 18.81
CA GLU A 56 -6.82 0.18 18.76
C GLU A 56 -7.60 0.13 17.44
N ASP A 57 -8.08 1.27 16.95
CA ASP A 57 -8.85 1.33 15.69
C ASP A 57 -8.02 0.91 14.47
N ILE A 58 -6.73 1.29 14.41
CA ILE A 58 -5.83 0.90 13.32
C ILE A 58 -5.53 -0.60 13.43
N LYS A 59 -5.20 -1.06 14.63
CA LYS A 59 -4.90 -2.47 14.90
C LYS A 59 -6.09 -3.36 14.55
N ALA A 60 -7.30 -2.98 14.92
CA ALA A 60 -8.52 -3.74 14.63
C ALA A 60 -8.72 -3.93 13.12
N VAL A 61 -8.54 -2.88 12.31
CA VAL A 61 -8.65 -2.97 10.85
C VAL A 61 -7.53 -3.82 10.24
N LEU A 62 -6.30 -3.72 10.75
CA LEU A 62 -5.17 -4.53 10.31
C LEU A 62 -5.32 -6.02 10.69
N GLU A 63 -5.95 -6.35 11.81
CA GLU A 63 -6.27 -7.75 12.13
C GLU A 63 -7.41 -8.27 11.25
N GLU A 64 -8.42 -7.45 10.98
CA GLU A 64 -9.50 -7.79 10.05
C GLU A 64 -8.94 -8.08 8.64
N SER A 65 -8.00 -7.25 8.17
CA SER A 65 -7.39 -7.38 6.84
C SER A 65 -6.59 -8.66 6.66
N LYS A 66 -6.00 -9.23 7.74
CA LYS A 66 -5.30 -10.52 7.70
C LYS A 66 -6.23 -11.72 7.52
N SER A 67 -7.51 -11.56 7.84
CA SER A 67 -8.52 -12.63 7.85
C SER A 67 -9.41 -12.67 6.60
N VAL A 68 -9.09 -11.89 5.57
CA VAL A 68 -9.91 -11.81 4.36
C VAL A 68 -9.92 -13.12 3.56
N ASP A 69 -11.09 -13.51 3.06
CA ASP A 69 -11.23 -14.68 2.19
C ASP A 69 -10.65 -14.46 0.77
N THR A 70 -10.57 -13.20 0.33
CA THR A 70 -10.12 -12.83 -1.01
C THR A 70 -9.49 -11.45 -0.99
N ALA A 71 -8.35 -11.29 -1.67
CA ALA A 71 -7.62 -10.04 -1.79
C ALA A 71 -7.57 -9.58 -3.27
N PHE A 72 -7.98 -8.32 -3.52
CA PHE A 72 -7.81 -7.65 -4.81
C PHE A 72 -6.58 -6.73 -4.73
N ILE A 73 -5.53 -7.08 -5.47
CA ILE A 73 -4.23 -6.41 -5.36
C ILE A 73 -3.73 -6.04 -6.76
N GLY A 74 -3.28 -4.80 -6.92
CA GLY A 74 -2.59 -4.35 -8.11
C GLY A 74 -1.11 -4.75 -8.10
N ILE A 75 -0.53 -4.99 -9.27
CA ILE A 75 0.91 -5.18 -9.44
C ILE A 75 1.47 -3.95 -10.13
N GLY A 76 2.44 -3.30 -9.49
CA GLY A 76 3.16 -2.16 -10.03
C GLY A 76 4.42 -2.60 -10.79
N ASN A 77 4.84 -1.74 -11.72
CA ASN A 77 6.16 -1.80 -12.34
C ASN A 77 6.90 -0.49 -12.02
N PRO A 78 7.97 -0.51 -11.21
CA PRO A 78 8.67 0.72 -10.84
C PRO A 78 9.35 1.39 -12.04
N HIS A 79 9.68 0.64 -13.09
CA HIS A 79 10.47 1.10 -14.24
C HIS A 79 9.63 1.64 -15.40
N GLN A 80 8.34 1.30 -15.46
CA GLN A 80 7.46 1.66 -16.56
C GLN A 80 6.08 2.11 -16.05
N ALA A 81 5.68 3.32 -16.43
CA ALA A 81 4.37 3.91 -16.06
C ALA A 81 4.05 3.89 -14.55
N SER A 82 5.07 3.84 -13.69
CA SER A 82 4.97 3.70 -12.22
C SER A 82 4.06 4.75 -11.58
N THR A 83 3.00 4.29 -10.91
CA THR A 83 2.15 5.13 -10.06
C THR A 83 2.96 5.74 -8.92
N LEU A 84 3.82 4.95 -8.27
CA LEU A 84 4.64 5.40 -7.15
C LEU A 84 5.58 6.54 -7.53
N LYS A 85 6.10 6.53 -8.76
CA LYS A 85 6.86 7.67 -9.32
C LYS A 85 5.98 8.88 -9.55
N LYS A 86 4.82 8.69 -10.20
CA LYS A 86 3.88 9.79 -10.54
C LYS A 86 3.42 10.55 -9.30
N ILE A 87 3.20 9.84 -8.19
CA ILE A 87 2.71 10.44 -6.93
C ILE A 87 3.85 10.81 -5.95
N GLY A 88 5.11 10.65 -6.35
CA GLY A 88 6.28 11.18 -5.63
C GLY A 88 6.95 10.25 -4.61
N TYR A 89 6.48 9.01 -4.43
CA TYR A 89 7.10 8.04 -3.52
C TYR A 89 8.41 7.45 -4.04
N LEU A 90 8.63 7.44 -5.36
CA LEU A 90 9.88 7.04 -5.99
C LEU A 90 10.51 8.21 -6.74
N GLN A 91 11.79 8.46 -6.47
CA GLN A 91 12.68 9.35 -7.20
C GLN A 91 13.66 8.55 -8.06
N GLU A 92 14.47 9.23 -8.89
CA GLU A 92 15.41 8.53 -9.79
C GLU A 92 16.45 7.71 -9.04
N GLU A 93 16.91 8.17 -7.87
CA GLU A 93 17.85 7.45 -7.03
C GLU A 93 17.25 6.13 -6.53
N ASP A 94 15.97 6.15 -6.14
CA ASP A 94 15.24 4.96 -5.72
C ASP A 94 15.13 3.95 -6.88
N LEU A 95 14.88 4.43 -8.10
CA LEU A 95 14.81 3.58 -9.29
C LEU A 95 16.15 2.94 -9.63
N ASN A 96 17.26 3.66 -9.44
CA ASN A 96 18.60 3.10 -9.64
C ASN A 96 18.87 1.96 -8.66
N HIS A 97 18.55 2.15 -7.38
CA HIS A 97 18.68 1.10 -6.39
C HIS A 97 17.81 -0.12 -6.72
N LEU A 98 16.55 0.11 -7.12
CA LEU A 98 15.64 -0.97 -7.53
C LEU A 98 16.16 -1.76 -8.74
N ARG A 99 16.89 -1.13 -9.66
CA ARG A 99 17.58 -1.81 -10.78
C ARG A 99 18.74 -2.68 -10.27
N GLU A 100 19.55 -2.17 -9.34
CA GLU A 100 20.68 -2.90 -8.75
C GLU A 100 20.22 -4.19 -8.05
N VAL A 101 19.14 -4.12 -7.27
CA VAL A 101 18.56 -5.29 -6.59
C VAL A 101 17.68 -6.14 -7.51
N ARG A 102 17.59 -5.80 -8.80
CA ARG A 102 16.82 -6.50 -9.84
C ARG A 102 15.33 -6.61 -9.53
N ALA A 103 14.76 -5.61 -8.86
CA ALA A 103 13.32 -5.54 -8.66
C ALA A 103 12.62 -5.37 -10.02
N VAL A 104 11.58 -6.18 -10.27
CA VAL A 104 10.82 -6.18 -11.53
C VAL A 104 9.38 -5.71 -11.34
N GLY A 105 8.91 -5.62 -10.11
CA GLY A 105 7.57 -5.14 -9.77
C GLY A 105 7.40 -4.89 -8.28
N ASP A 106 6.22 -4.41 -7.91
CA ASP A 106 5.82 -4.21 -6.54
C ASP A 106 4.36 -4.60 -6.29
N ILE A 107 4.09 -5.00 -5.05
CA ILE A 107 2.76 -5.21 -4.47
C ILE A 107 2.74 -4.47 -3.14
N GLY A 108 1.88 -3.47 -2.97
CA GLY A 108 1.77 -2.71 -1.71
C GLY A 108 3.13 -2.19 -1.21
N PHE A 109 3.90 -1.55 -2.11
CA PHE A 109 5.26 -1.06 -1.85
C PHE A 109 6.29 -2.13 -1.46
N ARG A 110 5.98 -3.42 -1.61
CA ARG A 110 6.95 -4.51 -1.48
C ARG A 110 7.47 -4.88 -2.86
N PHE A 111 8.70 -4.48 -3.13
CA PHE A 111 9.38 -4.77 -4.39
C PHE A 111 9.86 -6.22 -4.43
N PHE A 112 9.78 -6.87 -5.59
CA PHE A 112 10.18 -8.25 -5.78
C PHE A 112 10.98 -8.46 -7.07
N ASP A 113 11.82 -9.48 -7.11
CA ASP A 113 12.57 -9.88 -8.31
C ASP A 113 11.82 -10.92 -9.17
N ARG A 114 12.45 -11.41 -10.24
CA ARG A 114 11.88 -12.42 -11.15
C ARG A 114 11.54 -13.76 -10.49
N THR A 115 12.06 -14.02 -9.30
CA THR A 115 11.76 -15.22 -8.50
C THR A 115 10.60 -15.01 -7.54
N GLY A 116 10.08 -13.78 -7.43
CA GLY A 116 9.11 -13.38 -6.41
C GLY A 116 9.75 -13.09 -5.05
N SER A 117 11.08 -13.12 -4.95
CA SER A 117 11.77 -12.81 -3.69
C SER A 117 11.68 -11.32 -3.41
N VAL A 118 11.18 -10.96 -2.22
CA VAL A 118 11.11 -9.57 -1.76
C VAL A 118 12.51 -8.98 -1.70
N LYS A 119 12.68 -7.77 -2.25
CA LYS A 119 13.90 -6.99 -2.16
C LYS A 119 13.73 -5.88 -1.15
N GLY A 120 14.70 -5.78 -0.25
CA GLY A 120 14.77 -4.70 0.71
C GLY A 120 14.81 -3.38 -0.03
N TYR A 121 13.86 -2.53 0.30
CA TYR A 121 13.82 -1.13 -0.08
C TYR A 121 13.32 -0.38 1.15
N SER A 122 14.20 0.43 1.75
CA SER A 122 13.81 1.39 2.78
C SER A 122 14.30 2.74 2.32
N ARG A 123 13.43 3.74 2.42
CA ARG A 123 13.80 5.12 2.17
C ARG A 123 14.07 5.77 3.53
N ASN A 124 15.22 5.40 4.09
CA ASN A 124 15.58 5.57 5.51
C ASN A 124 14.53 4.99 6.45
#